data_AF-A0A7X5VS71-F1
#
_entry.id   AF-A0A7X5VS71-F1
#
_cell.length_a   1.000
_cell.length_b   1.000
_cell.length_c   1.000
_cell.angle_alpha   90.00
_cell.angle_beta   90.00
_cell.angle_gamma   90.00
#
_symmetry.space_group_name_H-M   'P 1'
#
loop_
_entity.id
_entity.type
_entity.pdbx_description
1 polymer ?
#
loop_
_entity_poly.entity_id
_entity_poly.type
_entity_poly.pdbx_seq_one_letter_code
_entity_poly.pdbx_strand_id
1 'polypeptide(L)'
;VHVDGTLNDPSDEDLGWSVEIELPWSAVEQALPREGSKWRINFSRVEWHVHVENGVYVKDPAPADEPHPEENWVWSPQGLIDMHQPETWGSVVFQGAP
;
A
#
# COMPACT_ATOMS: atom_id res chain seq x y z
N VAL A 1 -11.21 6.11 4.05
CA VAL A 1 -11.38 5.20 2.89
C VAL A 1 -12.67 5.59 2.21
N HIS A 2 -12.64 5.76 0.90
CA HIS A 2 -13.81 6.02 0.07
C HIS A 2 -13.93 4.88 -0.94
N VAL A 3 -15.13 4.32 -1.07
CA VAL A 3 -15.43 3.22 -1.99
C VAL A 3 -16.44 3.74 -3.01
N ASP A 4 -16.13 3.57 -4.29
CA ASP A 4 -17.00 3.88 -5.42
C ASP A 4 -17.52 2.56 -6.00
N GLY A 5 -18.56 2.03 -5.32
CA GLY A 5 -19.03 0.66 -5.51
C GLY A 5 -19.58 0.05 -4.21
N THR A 6 -19.52 -1.27 -4.10
CA THR A 6 -19.98 -2.03 -2.94
C THR A 6 -18.82 -2.78 -2.27
N LEU A 7 -18.82 -2.84 -0.93
CA LEU A 7 -17.70 -3.47 -0.22
C LEU A 7 -17.89 -4.99 -0.14
N ASN A 8 -16.96 -5.73 -0.73
CA ASN A 8 -16.90 -7.20 -0.68
C ASN A 8 -18.14 -7.89 -1.27
N ASP A 9 -18.79 -7.31 -2.28
CA ASP A 9 -19.85 -7.97 -3.04
C ASP A 9 -19.26 -8.53 -4.34
N PRO A 10 -19.19 -9.87 -4.51
CA PRO A 10 -18.68 -10.45 -5.75
C PRO A 10 -19.72 -10.51 -6.88
N SER A 11 -20.93 -9.99 -6.68
CA SER A 11 -22.00 -10.04 -7.69
C SER A 11 -22.02 -8.84 -8.64
N ASP A 12 -21.23 -7.79 -8.37
CA ASP A 12 -21.08 -6.60 -9.19
C ASP A 12 -19.60 -6.27 -9.49
N GLU A 13 -19.39 -5.14 -10.16
CA GLU A 13 -18.07 -4.61 -10.51
C GLU A 13 -18.01 -3.14 -10.07
N ASP A 14 -16.98 -2.82 -9.28
CA ASP A 14 -16.78 -1.48 -8.72
C ASP A 14 -15.90 -0.60 -9.61
N LEU A 15 -16.05 0.72 -9.47
CA LEU A 15 -15.14 1.68 -10.09
C LEU A 15 -13.80 1.77 -9.33
N GLY A 16 -13.82 1.47 -8.04
CA GLY A 16 -12.62 1.32 -7.21
C GLY A 16 -12.75 1.96 -5.83
N TRP A 17 -11.61 2.17 -5.18
CA TRP A 17 -11.55 2.79 -3.86
C TRP A 17 -10.33 3.69 -3.74
N SER A 18 -10.40 4.63 -2.81
CA SER A 18 -9.30 5.51 -2.43
C SER A 18 -9.10 5.54 -0.92
N VAL A 19 -7.85 5.70 -0.51
CA VAL A 19 -7.47 5.90 0.90
C VAL A 19 -6.76 7.24 0.99
N GLU A 20 -7.19 8.02 1.97
CA GLU A 20 -6.53 9.25 2.40
C GLU A 20 -6.07 9.05 3.85
N ILE A 21 -4.85 9.50 4.15
CA ILE A 21 -4.23 9.38 5.46
C ILE A 21 -3.73 10.75 5.88
N GLU A 22 -4.22 11.23 7.01
CA GLU A 22 -3.62 12.34 7.74
C GLU A 22 -2.68 11.76 8.80
N LEU A 23 -1.39 12.10 8.71
CA LEU A 23 -0.40 11.70 9.71
C LEU A 23 -0.11 12.89 10.64
N PRO A 24 -0.60 12.87 11.90
CA PRO A 24 -0.34 13.98 12.81
C PRO A 24 1.14 14.04 13.15
N TRP A 25 1.68 15.25 13.30
CA TRP A 25 3.10 15.44 13.61
C TRP A 25 3.54 14.82 14.95
N SER A 26 2.62 14.70 15.90
CA SER A 26 2.84 13.99 17.16
C SER A 26 3.06 12.48 17.00
N ALA A 27 2.72 11.89 15.85
CA ALA A 27 3.03 10.49 15.55
C ALA A 27 4.47 10.28 15.08
N VAL A 28 5.18 11.37 14.73
CA VAL A 28 6.51 11.36 14.11
C VAL A 28 7.46 12.35 14.78
N GLU A 29 7.32 12.55 16.10
CA GLU A 29 8.06 13.57 16.87
C GLU A 29 9.58 13.51 16.70
N GLN A 30 10.12 12.31 16.43
CA GLN A 30 11.55 12.09 16.21
C GLN A 30 12.06 12.64 14.86
N ALA A 31 11.16 12.94 13.92
CA ALA A 31 11.50 13.34 12.57
C ALA A 31 10.58 14.45 12.02
N LEU A 32 10.12 15.38 12.86
CA LEU A 32 9.21 16.46 12.46
C LEU A 32 9.60 17.11 11.12
N PRO A 33 8.67 17.21 10.15
CA PRO A 33 9.00 17.73 8.84
C PRO A 33 9.26 19.24 8.94
N ARG A 34 10.33 19.68 8.31
CA ARG A 34 10.70 21.10 8.15
C ARG A 34 10.96 21.36 6.68
N GLU A 35 10.89 22.61 6.26
CA GLU A 35 11.31 22.99 4.91
C GLU A 35 12.74 22.49 4.63
N GLY A 36 12.91 21.83 3.48
CA GLY A 36 14.17 21.21 3.06
C GLY A 36 14.49 19.87 3.72
N SER A 37 13.74 19.45 4.75
CA SER A 37 13.93 18.12 5.36
C SER A 37 13.62 17.00 4.37
N LYS A 38 14.35 15.91 4.49
CA LYS A 38 14.21 14.74 3.64
C LYS A 38 13.73 13.56 4.45
N TRP A 39 12.64 12.94 4.02
CA TRP A 39 12.21 11.65 4.54
C TRP A 39 12.44 10.57 3.52
N ARG A 40 12.65 9.36 4.01
CA ARG A 40 12.54 8.15 3.20
C ARG A 40 11.12 7.64 3.36
N ILE A 41 10.41 7.50 2.24
CA ILE A 41 9.01 7.09 2.21
C ILE A 41 8.86 6.06 1.09
N ASN A 42 7.98 5.08 1.28
CA ASN A 42 7.52 4.22 0.21
C ASN A 42 6.01 4.00 0.35
N PHE A 43 5.37 3.68 -0.77
CA PHE A 43 3.98 3.22 -0.80
C PHE A 43 4.00 1.79 -1.30
N SER A 44 3.35 0.88 -0.57
CA SER A 44 3.26 -0.53 -0.93
C SER A 44 1.81 -0.95 -0.95
N ARG A 45 1.44 -1.69 -2.00
CA ARG A 45 0.18 -2.43 -2.09
C ARG A 45 0.51 -3.90 -2.25
N VAL A 46 -0.15 -4.71 -1.43
CA VAL A 46 -0.15 -6.16 -1.53
C VAL A 46 -1.49 -6.58 -2.10
N GLU A 47 -1.49 -7.14 -3.30
CA GLU A 47 -2.69 -7.61 -3.99
C GLU A 47 -2.73 -9.14 -3.96
N TRP A 48 -3.75 -9.68 -3.31
CA TRP A 48 -4.00 -11.13 -3.32
C TRP A 48 -4.91 -11.48 -4.49
N HIS A 49 -4.57 -12.52 -5.24
CA HIS A 49 -5.53 -13.13 -6.16
C HIS A 49 -6.62 -13.85 -5.36
N VAL A 50 -7.86 -13.67 -5.81
CA VAL A 50 -9.05 -14.20 -5.15
C VAL A 50 -9.99 -14.78 -6.19
N HIS A 51 -10.77 -15.77 -5.78
CA HIS A 51 -11.92 -16.28 -6.51
C HIS A 51 -13.19 -16.20 -5.66
N VAL A 52 -14.35 -16.40 -6.29
CA VAL A 52 -15.64 -16.39 -5.61
C VAL A 52 -16.05 -17.82 -5.27
N GLU A 53 -16.27 -18.09 -3.99
CA GLU A 53 -16.83 -19.36 -3.51
C GLU A 53 -18.04 -19.06 -2.63
N ASN A 54 -19.19 -19.69 -2.90
CA ASN A 54 -20.42 -19.50 -2.13
C ASN A 54 -20.84 -18.03 -1.90
N GLY A 55 -20.57 -17.16 -2.88
CA GLY A 55 -20.93 -15.74 -2.83
C GLY A 55 -19.98 -14.87 -2.00
N VAL A 56 -18.78 -15.35 -1.65
CA VAL A 56 -17.74 -14.57 -0.98
C VAL A 56 -16.40 -14.69 -1.69
N TYR A 57 -15.56 -13.67 -1.56
CA TYR A 57 -14.18 -13.73 -2.02
C TYR A 57 -13.34 -14.65 -1.12
N VAL A 58 -12.60 -15.57 -1.73
CA VAL A 58 -11.65 -16.48 -1.09
C VAL A 58 -10.30 -16.31 -1.77
N LYS A 59 -9.23 -16.22 -0.97
CA LYS A 59 -7.86 -16.14 -1.50
C LYS A 59 -7.51 -17.41 -2.25
N ASP A 60 -6.85 -17.25 -3.38
CA ASP A 60 -6.29 -18.39 -4.09
C ASP A 60 -5.25 -19.11 -3.21
N PRO A 61 -5.26 -20.44 -3.19
CA PRO A 61 -4.25 -21.19 -2.45
C PRO A 61 -2.88 -20.95 -3.08
N ALA A 62 -1.86 -20.76 -2.24
CA ALA A 62 -0.49 -20.64 -2.71
C ALA A 62 -0.07 -21.90 -3.48
N PRO A 63 0.53 -21.77 -4.69
CA PRO A 63 1.19 -22.88 -5.36
C PRO A 63 2.27 -23.50 -4.47
N ALA A 64 2.53 -24.80 -4.65
CA ALA A 64 3.50 -25.52 -3.81
C ALA A 64 4.94 -24.98 -3.95
N ASP A 65 5.25 -24.39 -5.10
CA ASP A 65 6.54 -23.81 -5.47
C ASP A 65 6.61 -22.28 -5.29
N GLU A 66 5.47 -21.62 -5.04
CA GLU A 66 5.37 -20.18 -4.85
C GLU A 66 4.55 -19.85 -3.59
N PRO A 67 5.19 -19.84 -2.40
CA PRO A 67 4.50 -19.63 -1.12
C PRO A 67 3.96 -18.20 -0.94
N HIS A 68 4.36 -17.27 -1.81
CA HIS A 68 3.99 -15.85 -1.79
C HIS A 68 3.35 -15.47 -3.14
N PRO A 69 2.12 -15.92 -3.42
CA PRO A 69 1.46 -15.68 -4.71
C PRO A 69 0.93 -14.25 -4.86
N GLU A 70 1.10 -13.39 -3.84
CA GLU A 70 0.58 -12.03 -3.87
C GLU A 70 1.43 -11.09 -4.74
N GLU A 71 0.77 -10.21 -5.48
CA GLU A 71 1.46 -9.17 -6.23
C GLU A 71 1.81 -8.00 -5.30
N ASN A 72 3.09 -7.64 -5.30
CA ASN A 72 3.60 -6.52 -4.52
C ASN A 72 3.90 -5.35 -5.46
N TRP A 73 3.16 -4.25 -5.31
CA TRP A 73 3.43 -3.01 -6.03
C TRP A 73 4.01 -1.97 -5.08
N VAL A 74 5.11 -1.37 -5.49
CA VAL A 74 5.83 -0.38 -4.69
C VAL A 74 6.14 0.87 -5.51
N TRP A 75 6.09 2.04 -4.88
CA TRP A 75 6.49 3.28 -5.55
C TRP A 75 8.00 3.32 -5.85
N SER A 76 8.84 3.03 -4.85
CA SER A 76 10.29 2.90 -5.03
C SER A 76 10.68 1.43 -5.10
N PRO A 77 11.47 0.99 -6.10
CA PRO A 77 11.90 -0.40 -6.25
C PRO A 77 12.72 -0.90 -5.04
N GLN A 78 12.31 -2.03 -4.45
CA GLN A 78 12.98 -2.69 -3.32
C GLN A 78 14.05 -3.71 -3.77
N GLY A 79 13.82 -4.39 -4.90
CA GLY A 79 14.68 -5.48 -5.40
C GLY A 79 14.51 -6.83 -4.67
N LEU A 80 13.86 -6.83 -3.51
CA LEU A 80 13.48 -8.00 -2.72
C LEU A 80 12.05 -7.83 -2.20
N ILE A 81 11.35 -8.94 -1.92
CA ILE A 81 10.06 -8.93 -1.21
C ILE A 81 10.33 -8.72 0.28
N ASP A 82 10.81 -7.52 0.62
CA ASP A 82 11.12 -7.08 1.97
C ASP A 82 10.97 -5.57 2.06
N MET A 83 9.84 -5.11 2.59
CA MET A 83 9.57 -3.68 2.74
C MET A 83 10.41 -3.02 3.86
N HIS A 84 11.07 -3.81 4.71
CA HIS A 84 11.82 -3.31 5.87
C HIS A 84 13.26 -2.92 5.54
N GLN A 85 13.53 -2.58 4.28
CA GLN A 85 14.81 -2.06 3.78
C GLN A 85 14.70 -0.55 3.49
N PRO A 86 14.73 0.31 4.53
CA PRO A 86 14.53 1.75 4.36
C PRO A 86 15.60 2.43 3.48
N GLU A 87 16.71 1.77 3.16
CA GLU A 87 17.74 2.24 2.23
C GLU A 87 17.34 2.28 0.76
N THR A 88 16.34 1.50 0.35
CA THR A 88 15.83 1.46 -1.02
C THR A 88 14.61 2.36 -1.23
N TRP A 89 14.04 2.89 -0.14
CA TRP A 89 12.86 3.74 -0.18
C TRP A 89 13.14 5.07 -0.89
N GLY A 90 12.10 5.62 -1.52
CA GLY A 90 12.19 6.90 -2.21
C GLY A 90 12.44 8.06 -1.24
N SER A 91 13.03 9.14 -1.72
CA SER A 91 13.26 10.34 -0.92
C SER A 91 12.21 11.40 -1.24
N VAL A 92 11.53 11.90 -0.22
CA VAL A 92 10.61 13.05 -0.30
C VAL A 92 11.26 14.24 0.39
N VAL A 93 11.22 15.41 -0.27
CA VAL A 93 11.70 16.67 0.29
C VAL A 93 10.50 17.55 0.62
N PHE A 94 10.38 17.95 1.89
CA PHE A 94 9.31 18.84 2.32
C PHE A 94 9.62 20.27 1.88
N GLN A 95 8.64 20.91 1.26
CA GLN A 95 8.69 22.32 0.88
C GLN A 95 7.81 23.14 1.81
N GLY A 96 8.15 24.42 1.96
CA GLY A 96 7.24 25.39 2.60
C GLY A 96 5.97 25.58 1.79
N ALA A 97 5.01 26.33 2.34
CA ALA A 97 3.88 26.79 1.55
C ALA A 97 4.41 27.60 0.33
N PRO A 98 3.82 27.46 -0.86
CA PRO A 98 4.17 28.27 -2.01
C PRO A 98 3.98 29.77 -1.77
#